data_AF-A0AAU6TDK2-F1
#
_entry.id   AF-A0AAU6TDK2-F1
#
_cell.length_a   1.000
_cell.length_b   1.000
_cell.length_c   1.000
_cell.angle_alpha   90.00
_cell.angle_beta   90.00
_cell.angle_gamma   90.00
#
_symmetry.space_group_name_H-M   'P 1'
#
loop_
_entity.id
_entity.type
_entity.pdbx_description
1 polymer ?
#
loop_
_entity_poly.entity_id
_entity_poly.type
_entity_poly.pdbx_seq_one_letter_code
_entity_poly.pdbx_strand_id
1 'polypeptide(L)'
;MKLILKQYLASLKERAELDAVLPDLLSSMGLNVFISPTRGVKEYGVDIAAVGRINGEEEKVYLFSVKSGNLTRETWNGNTDQALRPSLDEIQDSFIPSRLPPQHRDKQIVICLCFGGDVNSGIRQEVSGYEQRNTKNNISFEEWNGDKLSEFIQGHLLKEELLPSSNQALLRKSLALLEEPDSSIKHFSQLLDSILLHALDADSTMSCIIRVNICLWVLFAWCRDSENLESAYISSEQALLLSWDKAKDYYTGRNKVSTAFDSMLDTYQQITDCYIDHCLIPHVEFKYALSHAVKSPCSIDVNIKLFDVLGRLSVKGLWILDSLAKSYDKTPPIDGESGEQEPLRSRLKAITKSIKQLIINNPILLSPYKDSQAIDIGLTLILLSNNSEHDNFVQSWLSEIVHRCIFSFQSNGMYPTIYNSYEKLLEHKKKDKSDDSYKYKSTEASVLYPLLTMFCALYKLDPISQELEQFTNNELKHCTLQYWYPNQDSKQCMYSNIDTHGSASTNFPTNGNAALEHIAQECKHSDSFREMSAVTKNKSPLLLTACRYYRYPVPFHYIESWLIDFLQAQQPK
;
A
#
# COMPACT_ATOMS: atom_id res chain seq x y z
N MET A 1 -9.23 13.93 -22.60
CA MET A 1 -9.46 13.23 -21.32
C MET A 1 -10.44 12.07 -21.49
N LYS A 2 -11.62 12.29 -22.10
CA LYS A 2 -12.59 11.23 -22.45
C LYS A 2 -11.96 9.93 -22.98
N LEU A 3 -11.09 10.03 -23.99
CA LEU A 3 -10.43 8.87 -24.59
C LEU A 3 -9.58 8.07 -23.58
N ILE A 4 -8.85 8.76 -22.70
CA ILE A 4 -8.03 8.13 -21.65
C ILE A 4 -8.92 7.41 -20.64
N LEU A 5 -10.04 8.04 -20.24
CA LEU A 5 -11.01 7.44 -19.32
C LEU A 5 -11.73 6.24 -19.94
N LYS A 6 -12.12 6.34 -21.22
CA LYS A 6 -12.69 5.21 -21.96
C LYS A 6 -11.70 4.04 -22.03
N GLN A 7 -10.44 4.33 -22.34
CA GLN A 7 -9.39 3.31 -22.39
C GLN A 7 -9.14 2.68 -21.01
N TYR A 8 -9.11 3.50 -19.96
CA TYR A 8 -9.05 3.03 -18.57
C TYR A 8 -10.23 2.09 -18.23
N LEU A 9 -11.46 2.51 -18.51
CA LEU A 9 -12.66 1.71 -18.24
C LEU A 9 -12.64 0.39 -19.03
N ALA A 10 -12.18 0.43 -20.28
CA ALA A 10 -12.05 -0.76 -21.10
C ALA A 10 -10.93 -1.71 -20.63
N SER A 11 -9.89 -1.21 -19.95
CA SER A 11 -8.77 -2.01 -19.43
C SER A 11 -8.99 -2.55 -18.02
N LEU A 12 -10.15 -2.27 -17.41
CA LEU A 12 -10.54 -2.87 -16.13
C LEU A 12 -10.71 -4.38 -16.29
N LYS A 13 -9.88 -5.14 -15.57
CA LYS A 13 -9.88 -6.61 -15.63
C LYS A 13 -10.77 -7.19 -14.54
N GLU A 14 -10.81 -6.55 -13.38
CA GLU A 14 -11.59 -7.02 -12.23
C GLU A 14 -12.84 -6.18 -12.01
N ARG A 15 -13.93 -6.85 -11.61
CA ARG A 15 -15.19 -6.19 -11.19
C ARG A 15 -14.94 -5.19 -10.06
N ALA A 16 -14.04 -5.53 -9.13
CA ALA A 16 -13.68 -4.70 -7.98
C ALA A 16 -13.19 -3.29 -8.36
N GLU A 17 -12.59 -3.13 -9.54
CA GLU A 17 -12.09 -1.82 -10.00
C GLU A 17 -13.25 -0.87 -10.37
N LEU A 18 -14.31 -1.40 -10.99
CA LEU A 18 -15.50 -0.61 -11.31
C LEU A 18 -16.36 -0.38 -10.07
N ASP A 19 -16.47 -1.40 -9.20
CA ASP A 19 -17.17 -1.35 -7.92
C ASP A 19 -16.57 -0.29 -6.97
N ALA A 20 -15.28 0.02 -7.10
CA ALA A 20 -14.62 1.07 -6.31
C ALA A 20 -14.98 2.49 -6.79
N VAL A 21 -15.27 2.68 -8.08
CA VAL A 21 -15.51 4.02 -8.69
C VAL A 21 -17.00 4.33 -8.79
N LEU A 22 -17.84 3.32 -9.03
CA LEU A 22 -19.25 3.51 -9.35
C LEU A 22 -20.07 4.11 -8.18
N PRO A 23 -19.94 3.68 -6.91
CA PRO A 23 -20.68 4.29 -5.80
C PRO A 23 -20.38 5.79 -5.62
N ASP A 24 -19.11 6.17 -5.76
CA ASP A 24 -18.66 7.56 -5.68
C ASP A 24 -19.20 8.38 -6.86
N LEU A 25 -19.19 7.80 -8.07
CA LEU A 25 -19.78 8.41 -9.25
C LEU A 25 -21.27 8.68 -9.04
N LEU A 26 -22.04 7.67 -8.62
CA LEU A 26 -23.47 7.79 -8.38
C LEU A 26 -23.77 8.85 -7.32
N SER A 27 -23.01 8.86 -6.23
CA SER A 27 -23.12 9.87 -5.18
C SER A 27 -22.85 11.29 -5.71
N SER A 28 -21.82 11.45 -6.56
CA SER A 28 -21.49 12.74 -7.20
C SER A 28 -22.55 13.21 -8.22
N MET A 29 -23.33 12.28 -8.77
CA MET A 29 -24.50 12.56 -9.61
C MET A 29 -25.73 12.96 -8.79
N GLY A 30 -25.67 12.93 -7.46
CA GLY A 30 -26.78 13.25 -6.56
C GLY A 30 -27.68 12.05 -6.22
N LEU A 31 -27.21 10.82 -6.47
CA LEU A 31 -27.92 9.60 -6.10
C LEU A 31 -27.54 9.17 -4.68
N ASN A 32 -28.48 8.57 -3.95
CA ASN A 32 -28.24 7.97 -2.65
C ASN A 32 -27.99 6.46 -2.82
N VAL A 33 -26.75 6.03 -2.62
CA VAL A 33 -26.36 4.61 -2.68
C VAL A 33 -26.77 3.93 -1.37
N PHE A 34 -27.67 2.95 -1.44
CA PHE A 34 -28.20 2.25 -0.27
C PHE A 34 -27.81 0.77 -0.23
N ILE A 35 -27.21 0.23 -1.31
CA ILE A 35 -26.52 -1.06 -1.32
C ILE A 35 -25.19 -0.87 -2.03
N SER A 36 -24.13 -1.37 -1.39
CA SER A 36 -22.77 -1.42 -1.92
C SER A 36 -22.21 -2.84 -1.76
N PRO A 37 -21.21 -3.23 -2.55
CA PRO A 37 -20.64 -4.57 -2.53
C PRO A 37 -20.17 -4.93 -1.12
N THR A 38 -20.62 -6.06 -0.58
CA THR A 38 -20.24 -6.52 0.76
C THR A 38 -19.87 -8.00 0.70
N ARG A 39 -18.61 -8.33 1.01
CA ARG A 39 -18.12 -9.72 0.95
C ARG A 39 -18.94 -10.64 1.86
N GLY A 40 -19.37 -11.79 1.34
CA GLY A 40 -19.99 -12.87 2.11
C GLY A 40 -21.52 -12.86 2.20
N VAL A 41 -22.22 -11.90 1.58
CA VAL A 41 -23.69 -11.85 1.53
C VAL A 41 -24.17 -12.19 0.11
N LYS A 42 -25.23 -12.97 -0.04
CA LYS A 42 -25.81 -13.24 -1.37
C LYS A 42 -26.42 -11.95 -1.94
N GLU A 43 -25.87 -11.49 -3.08
CA GLU A 43 -26.19 -10.20 -3.71
C GLU A 43 -27.41 -10.27 -4.65
N TYR A 44 -27.93 -11.47 -4.96
CA TYR A 44 -29.11 -11.71 -5.83
C TYR A 44 -29.05 -10.91 -7.14
N GLY A 45 -27.86 -10.86 -7.74
CA GLY A 45 -27.59 -10.16 -8.99
C GLY A 45 -27.44 -8.62 -8.90
N VAL A 46 -27.75 -7.99 -7.77
CA VAL A 46 -27.55 -6.54 -7.56
C VAL A 46 -26.24 -6.28 -6.84
N ASP A 47 -25.30 -5.69 -7.56
CA ASP A 47 -23.98 -5.36 -7.04
C ASP A 47 -23.98 -4.00 -6.33
N ILE A 48 -24.68 -3.01 -6.91
CA ILE A 48 -24.89 -1.68 -6.34
C ILE A 48 -26.34 -1.26 -6.53
N ALA A 49 -26.95 -0.64 -5.51
CA ALA A 49 -28.28 -0.04 -5.63
C ALA A 49 -28.28 1.41 -5.17
N ALA A 50 -28.86 2.27 -6.00
CA ALA A 50 -28.96 3.70 -5.73
C ALA A 50 -30.35 4.24 -6.06
N VAL A 51 -30.74 5.32 -5.40
CA VAL A 51 -32.02 6.00 -5.64
C VAL A 51 -31.79 7.50 -5.80
N GLY A 52 -32.46 8.12 -6.76
CA GLY A 52 -32.39 9.56 -6.95
C GLY A 52 -32.80 9.98 -8.35
N ARG A 53 -32.38 11.18 -8.76
CA ARG A 53 -32.76 11.79 -10.03
C ARG A 53 -31.52 11.99 -10.90
N ILE A 54 -31.55 11.46 -12.12
CA ILE A 54 -30.54 11.74 -13.13
C ILE A 54 -31.14 12.73 -14.13
N ASN A 55 -30.40 13.78 -14.49
CA ASN A 55 -30.79 14.77 -15.50
C ASN A 55 -32.15 15.48 -15.25
N GLY A 56 -32.58 15.60 -14.00
CA GLY A 56 -33.84 16.27 -13.64
C GLY A 56 -35.10 15.43 -13.88
N GLU A 57 -34.95 14.14 -14.20
CA GLU A 57 -36.06 13.20 -14.30
C GLU A 57 -36.69 12.89 -12.92
N GLU A 58 -37.82 12.17 -12.93
CA GLU A 58 -38.43 11.64 -11.70
C GLU A 58 -37.45 10.75 -10.91
N GLU A 59 -37.72 10.60 -9.63
CA GLU A 59 -36.87 9.81 -8.75
C GLU A 59 -37.01 8.31 -9.06
N LYS A 60 -35.93 7.67 -9.47
CA LYS A 60 -35.88 6.27 -9.89
C LYS A 60 -34.95 5.46 -8.99
N VAL A 61 -35.18 4.15 -8.94
CA VAL A 61 -34.26 3.18 -8.34
C VAL A 61 -33.39 2.62 -9.45
N TYR A 62 -32.08 2.65 -9.27
CA TYR A 62 -31.08 2.10 -10.18
C TYR A 62 -30.45 0.87 -9.53
N LEU A 63 -30.59 -0.29 -10.16
CA LEU A 63 -30.03 -1.57 -9.72
C LEU A 63 -28.93 -1.98 -10.69
N PHE A 64 -27.68 -1.91 -10.27
CA PHE A 64 -26.52 -2.18 -11.11
C PHE A 64 -26.09 -3.63 -10.98
N SER A 65 -25.90 -4.29 -12.12
CA SER A 65 -25.13 -5.53 -12.22
C SER A 65 -23.87 -5.22 -13.02
N VAL A 66 -22.71 -5.41 -12.39
CA VAL A 66 -21.40 -4.93 -12.80
C VAL A 66 -20.56 -6.07 -13.37
N LYS A 67 -19.97 -5.85 -14.55
CA LYS A 67 -19.05 -6.78 -15.22
C LYS A 67 -17.81 -6.05 -15.75
N SER A 68 -16.68 -6.75 -15.81
CA SER A 68 -15.44 -6.21 -16.36
C SER A 68 -15.38 -6.36 -17.89
N GLY A 69 -14.71 -5.42 -18.56
CA GLY A 69 -14.43 -5.48 -20.00
C GLY A 69 -15.66 -5.50 -20.92
N ASN A 70 -15.50 -6.15 -22.08
CA ASN A 70 -16.54 -6.27 -23.10
C ASN A 70 -17.54 -7.37 -22.77
N LEU A 71 -18.82 -7.13 -23.06
CA LEU A 71 -19.84 -8.17 -22.95
C LEU A 71 -19.75 -9.10 -24.17
N THR A 72 -19.27 -10.32 -23.96
CA THR A 72 -19.19 -11.42 -24.93
C THR A 72 -20.28 -12.46 -24.67
N ARG A 73 -20.41 -13.44 -25.58
CA ARG A 73 -21.36 -14.56 -25.43
C ARG A 73 -21.16 -15.35 -24.14
N GLU A 74 -19.91 -15.53 -23.74
CA GLU A 74 -19.54 -16.23 -22.50
C GLU A 74 -19.95 -15.41 -21.27
N THR A 75 -19.68 -14.10 -21.27
CA THR A 75 -20.04 -13.22 -20.14
C THR A 75 -21.53 -12.85 -20.14
N TRP A 76 -22.26 -13.06 -21.23
CA TRP A 76 -23.70 -12.82 -21.29
C TRP A 76 -24.50 -14.01 -20.75
N ASN A 77 -24.23 -15.22 -21.26
CA ASN A 77 -25.06 -16.40 -21.00
C ASN A 77 -24.22 -17.70 -20.84
N GLY A 78 -22.97 -17.58 -20.40
CA GLY A 78 -22.10 -18.72 -20.12
C GLY A 78 -22.47 -19.47 -18.85
N ASN A 79 -21.82 -20.62 -18.64
CA ASN A 79 -22.07 -21.53 -17.51
C ASN A 79 -21.32 -21.13 -16.22
N THR A 80 -20.82 -19.91 -16.12
CA THR A 80 -20.09 -19.42 -14.95
C THR A 80 -20.95 -18.44 -14.16
N ASP A 81 -20.74 -18.37 -12.85
CA ASP A 81 -21.37 -17.38 -11.95
C ASP A 81 -21.04 -15.92 -12.36
N GLN A 82 -20.16 -15.74 -13.34
CA GLN A 82 -19.78 -14.46 -13.93
C GLN A 82 -20.67 -14.01 -15.08
N ALA A 83 -21.62 -14.83 -15.56
CA ALA A 83 -22.55 -14.43 -16.61
C ALA A 83 -23.53 -13.34 -16.12
N LEU A 84 -23.83 -12.37 -16.99
CA LEU A 84 -24.69 -11.23 -16.66
C LEU A 84 -26.16 -11.60 -16.65
N ARG A 85 -26.63 -12.37 -17.64
CA ARG A 85 -28.06 -12.71 -17.76
C ARG A 85 -28.64 -13.40 -16.52
N PRO A 86 -27.99 -14.41 -15.91
CA PRO A 86 -28.48 -15.01 -14.67
C PRO A 86 -28.60 -13.99 -13.53
N SER A 87 -27.67 -13.03 -13.45
CA SER A 87 -27.74 -11.95 -12.46
C SER A 87 -28.99 -11.10 -12.69
N LEU A 88 -29.27 -10.70 -13.94
CA LEU A 88 -30.48 -9.95 -14.30
C LEU A 88 -31.79 -10.72 -14.02
N ASP A 89 -31.78 -12.04 -14.19
CA ASP A 89 -32.90 -12.91 -13.83
C ASP A 89 -33.08 -12.93 -12.29
N GLU A 90 -32.01 -13.07 -11.50
CA GLU A 90 -32.07 -13.00 -10.04
C GLU A 90 -32.58 -11.65 -9.52
N ILE A 91 -32.22 -10.54 -10.17
CA ILE A 91 -32.71 -9.20 -9.80
C ILE A 91 -34.25 -9.17 -9.88
N GLN A 92 -34.80 -9.69 -10.98
CA GLN A 92 -36.23 -9.67 -11.24
C GLN A 92 -37.00 -10.65 -10.36
N ASP A 93 -36.48 -11.86 -10.22
CA ASP A 93 -37.20 -12.96 -9.57
C ASP A 93 -37.06 -12.94 -8.05
N SER A 94 -35.92 -12.45 -7.54
CA SER A 94 -35.58 -12.51 -6.11
C SER A 94 -35.42 -11.14 -5.47
N PHE A 95 -34.60 -10.27 -6.07
CA PHE A 95 -34.24 -9.00 -5.43
C PHE A 95 -35.41 -8.02 -5.35
N ILE A 96 -36.04 -7.70 -6.48
CA ILE A 96 -37.14 -6.73 -6.54
C ILE A 96 -38.32 -7.16 -5.63
N PRO A 97 -38.78 -8.42 -5.63
CA PRO A 97 -39.90 -8.83 -4.78
C PRO A 97 -39.56 -8.87 -3.29
N SER A 98 -38.32 -9.25 -2.93
CA SER A 98 -37.99 -9.68 -1.56
C SER A 98 -37.03 -8.76 -0.80
N ARG A 99 -36.16 -8.02 -1.51
CA ARG A 99 -35.05 -7.25 -0.92
C ARG A 99 -35.19 -5.73 -1.12
N LEU A 100 -35.98 -5.28 -2.10
CA LEU A 100 -36.17 -3.85 -2.34
C LEU A 100 -36.84 -3.18 -1.11
N PRO A 101 -36.23 -2.12 -0.53
CA PRO A 101 -36.80 -1.44 0.62
C PRO A 101 -38.25 -0.97 0.37
N PRO A 102 -39.17 -1.10 1.34
CA PRO A 102 -40.59 -0.76 1.15
C PRO A 102 -40.81 0.66 0.63
N GLN A 103 -40.00 1.61 1.10
CA GLN A 103 -39.98 3.03 0.70
C GLN A 103 -39.62 3.29 -0.78
N HIS A 104 -39.21 2.27 -1.53
CA HIS A 104 -38.80 2.38 -2.94
C HIS A 104 -39.65 1.53 -3.89
N ARG A 105 -40.64 0.78 -3.39
CA ARG A 105 -41.45 -0.15 -4.20
C ARG A 105 -42.34 0.53 -5.24
N ASP A 106 -42.78 1.75 -4.95
CA ASP A 106 -43.67 2.53 -5.83
C ASP A 106 -42.89 3.35 -6.88
N LYS A 107 -41.56 3.29 -6.86
CA LYS A 107 -40.70 4.02 -7.80
C LYS A 107 -40.43 3.19 -9.06
N GLN A 108 -40.17 3.90 -10.16
CA GLN A 108 -39.68 3.27 -11.39
C GLN A 108 -38.30 2.64 -11.15
N ILE A 109 -38.11 1.40 -11.61
CA ILE A 109 -36.88 0.64 -11.43
C ILE A 109 -36.14 0.56 -12.76
N VAL A 110 -34.87 0.94 -12.75
CA VAL A 110 -33.94 0.81 -13.87
C VAL A 110 -32.91 -0.25 -13.51
N ILE A 111 -32.90 -1.36 -14.25
CA ILE A 111 -31.86 -2.39 -14.14
C ILE A 111 -30.72 -2.00 -15.08
N CYS A 112 -29.57 -1.68 -14.50
CA CYS A 112 -28.42 -1.15 -15.22
C CYS A 112 -27.41 -2.27 -15.49
N LEU A 113 -27.18 -2.55 -16.78
CA LEU A 113 -26.10 -3.42 -17.22
C LEU A 113 -24.82 -2.58 -17.26
N CYS A 114 -23.95 -2.73 -16.27
CA CYS A 114 -22.79 -1.87 -16.10
C CYS A 114 -21.50 -2.61 -16.45
N PHE A 115 -20.76 -2.13 -17.44
CA PHE A 115 -19.51 -2.74 -17.86
C PHE A 115 -18.56 -1.73 -18.50
N GLY A 116 -17.26 -1.94 -18.30
CA GLY A 116 -16.22 -1.00 -18.74
C GLY A 116 -15.97 -0.97 -20.25
N GLY A 117 -16.32 -2.03 -20.98
CA GLY A 117 -16.18 -2.15 -22.42
C GLY A 117 -17.48 -1.90 -23.20
N ASP A 118 -17.62 -2.57 -24.34
CA ASP A 118 -18.80 -2.51 -25.20
C ASP A 118 -19.48 -3.89 -25.33
N VAL A 119 -20.75 -3.90 -25.77
CA VAL A 119 -21.44 -5.13 -26.14
C VAL A 119 -20.88 -5.64 -27.47
N ASN A 120 -20.36 -6.86 -27.47
CA ASN A 120 -19.84 -7.48 -28.69
C ASN A 120 -20.97 -7.62 -29.73
N SER A 121 -20.69 -7.25 -30.98
CA SER A 121 -21.67 -7.25 -32.07
C SER A 121 -22.36 -8.61 -32.25
N GLY A 122 -21.65 -9.71 -31.95
CA GLY A 122 -22.18 -11.07 -32.04
C GLY A 122 -23.33 -11.39 -31.06
N ILE A 123 -23.51 -10.60 -29.99
CA ILE A 123 -24.57 -10.83 -28.99
C ILE A 123 -25.54 -9.65 -28.85
N ARG A 124 -25.33 -8.56 -29.58
CA ARG A 124 -26.12 -7.33 -29.45
C ARG A 124 -27.63 -7.59 -29.59
N GLN A 125 -28.02 -8.42 -30.55
CA GLN A 125 -29.43 -8.80 -30.75
C GLN A 125 -30.00 -9.60 -29.57
N GLU A 126 -29.18 -10.44 -28.94
CA GLU A 126 -29.59 -11.25 -27.79
C GLU A 126 -29.83 -10.36 -26.56
N VAL A 127 -28.93 -9.41 -26.31
CA VAL A 127 -29.03 -8.44 -25.22
C VAL A 127 -30.24 -7.54 -25.41
N SER A 128 -30.36 -6.85 -26.55
CA SER A 128 -31.50 -5.97 -26.82
C SER A 128 -32.83 -6.72 -26.82
N GLY A 129 -32.85 -7.96 -27.32
CA GLY A 129 -34.03 -8.82 -27.28
C GLY A 129 -34.43 -9.21 -25.86
N TYR A 130 -33.47 -9.40 -24.95
CA TYR A 130 -33.72 -9.65 -23.53
C TYR A 130 -34.27 -8.40 -22.83
N GLU A 131 -33.64 -7.24 -23.02
CA GLU A 131 -34.10 -5.97 -22.43
C GLU A 131 -35.54 -5.64 -22.84
N GLN A 132 -35.85 -5.75 -24.13
CA GLN A 132 -37.21 -5.51 -24.64
C GLN A 132 -38.24 -6.47 -24.07
N ARG A 133 -37.90 -7.76 -23.95
CA ARG A 133 -38.82 -8.79 -23.45
C ARG A 133 -39.13 -8.62 -21.96
N ASN A 134 -38.16 -8.16 -21.18
CA ASN A 134 -38.26 -8.05 -19.73
C ASN A 134 -38.65 -6.65 -19.24
N THR A 135 -38.66 -5.65 -20.14
CA THR A 135 -39.18 -4.31 -19.83
C THR A 135 -40.69 -4.38 -19.53
N LYS A 136 -41.10 -3.81 -18.40
CA LYS A 136 -42.49 -3.78 -17.89
C LYS A 136 -42.84 -2.34 -17.48
N ASN A 137 -44.11 -2.07 -17.14
CA ASN A 137 -44.58 -0.71 -16.80
C ASN A 137 -43.80 0.00 -15.67
N ASN A 138 -43.13 -0.75 -14.79
CA ASN A 138 -42.34 -0.23 -13.67
C ASN A 138 -40.85 -0.65 -13.71
N ILE A 139 -40.42 -1.40 -14.73
CA ILE A 139 -39.05 -1.92 -14.86
C ILE A 139 -38.54 -1.62 -16.27
N SER A 140 -37.43 -0.89 -16.36
CA SER A 140 -36.70 -0.64 -17.60
C SER A 140 -35.25 -1.10 -17.49
N PHE A 141 -34.59 -1.28 -18.63
CA PHE A 141 -33.17 -1.63 -18.69
C PHE A 141 -32.36 -0.48 -19.27
N GLU A 142 -31.12 -0.34 -18.82
CA GLU A 142 -30.21 0.67 -19.33
C GLU A 142 -28.77 0.15 -19.40
N GLU A 143 -28.13 0.32 -20.55
CA GLU A 143 -26.70 0.01 -20.71
C GLU A 143 -25.84 1.17 -20.16
N TRP A 144 -24.94 0.83 -19.23
CA TRP A 144 -23.90 1.70 -18.70
C TRP A 144 -22.54 1.15 -19.14
N ASN A 145 -22.24 1.34 -20.43
CA ASN A 145 -20.99 0.92 -21.07
C ASN A 145 -19.83 1.91 -20.80
N GLY A 146 -18.63 1.56 -21.26
CA GLY A 146 -17.44 2.39 -21.09
C GLY A 146 -17.57 3.82 -21.62
N ASP A 147 -18.29 4.01 -22.73
CA ASP A 147 -18.55 5.35 -23.27
C ASP A 147 -19.37 6.20 -22.30
N LYS A 148 -20.52 5.69 -21.84
CA LYS A 148 -21.40 6.41 -20.93
C LYS A 148 -20.76 6.66 -19.57
N LEU A 149 -20.07 5.66 -19.03
CA LEU A 149 -19.30 5.79 -17.79
C LEU A 149 -18.20 6.86 -17.94
N SER A 150 -17.48 6.89 -19.07
CA SER A 150 -16.45 7.91 -19.30
C SER A 150 -17.04 9.33 -19.34
N GLU A 151 -18.24 9.49 -19.91
CA GLU A 151 -18.98 10.75 -19.91
C GLU A 151 -19.40 11.16 -18.51
N PHE A 152 -19.92 10.23 -17.70
CA PHE A 152 -20.29 10.53 -16.33
C PHE A 152 -19.08 10.82 -15.42
N ILE A 153 -18.00 10.06 -15.52
CA ILE A 153 -16.76 10.34 -14.76
C ILE A 153 -16.22 11.72 -15.15
N GLN A 154 -16.14 12.02 -16.46
CA GLN A 154 -15.72 13.34 -16.91
C GLN A 154 -16.69 14.45 -16.46
N GLY A 155 -17.98 14.17 -16.53
CA GLY A 155 -19.05 15.12 -16.28
C GLY A 155 -19.39 15.32 -14.82
N HIS A 156 -18.98 14.46 -13.89
CA HIS A 156 -19.34 14.56 -12.46
C HIS A 156 -18.15 14.46 -11.51
N LEU A 157 -17.14 13.63 -11.82
CA LEU A 157 -15.96 13.46 -10.97
C LEU A 157 -14.77 14.33 -11.43
N LEU A 158 -14.65 14.58 -12.74
CA LEU A 158 -13.55 15.30 -13.37
C LEU A 158 -14.02 16.53 -14.16
N LYS A 159 -15.12 17.18 -13.74
CA LYS A 159 -15.54 18.49 -14.30
C LYS A 159 -14.36 19.45 -14.28
N GLU A 160 -14.30 20.41 -15.20
CA GLU A 160 -13.19 21.37 -15.27
C GLU A 160 -13.03 22.19 -13.97
N GLU A 161 -14.12 22.40 -13.24
CA GLU A 161 -14.15 22.99 -11.88
C GLU A 161 -13.51 22.08 -10.80
N LEU A 162 -13.45 20.76 -11.04
CA LEU A 162 -13.00 19.73 -10.10
C LEU A 162 -11.60 19.18 -10.43
N LEU A 163 -11.27 19.05 -11.73
CA LEU A 163 -9.93 18.75 -12.23
C LEU A 163 -9.57 19.74 -13.36
N PRO A 164 -8.95 20.89 -13.03
CA PRO A 164 -8.59 21.92 -13.99
C PRO A 164 -7.74 21.38 -15.14
N SER A 165 -7.73 22.09 -16.26
CA SER A 165 -6.95 21.73 -17.45
C SER A 165 -5.45 21.51 -17.16
N SER A 166 -4.88 22.22 -16.18
CA SER A 166 -3.53 22.01 -15.65
C SER A 166 -3.34 20.61 -15.04
N ASN A 167 -4.28 20.16 -14.23
CA ASN A 167 -4.22 18.89 -13.52
C ASN A 167 -4.45 17.72 -14.50
N GLN A 168 -5.34 17.92 -15.47
CA GLN A 168 -5.49 16.99 -16.59
C GLN A 168 -4.20 16.87 -17.40
N ALA A 169 -3.46 17.96 -17.60
CA ALA A 169 -2.18 17.93 -18.30
C ALA A 169 -1.11 17.20 -17.49
N LEU A 170 -1.07 17.39 -16.16
CA LEU A 170 -0.16 16.65 -15.27
C LEU A 170 -0.43 15.14 -15.31
N LEU A 171 -1.69 14.72 -15.21
CA LEU A 171 -2.07 13.32 -15.34
C LEU A 171 -1.62 12.75 -16.69
N ARG A 172 -1.89 13.45 -17.80
CA ARG A 172 -1.44 13.02 -19.14
C ARG A 172 0.07 12.88 -19.26
N LYS A 173 0.83 13.80 -18.65
CA LYS A 173 2.30 13.73 -18.65
C LYS A 173 2.80 12.52 -17.85
N SER A 174 2.19 12.24 -16.70
CA SER A 174 2.51 11.04 -15.92
C SER A 174 2.25 9.76 -16.74
N LEU A 175 1.09 9.65 -17.40
CA LEU A 175 0.75 8.51 -18.26
C LEU A 175 1.64 8.39 -19.50
N ALA A 176 2.09 9.51 -20.07
CA ALA A 176 2.95 9.50 -21.27
C ALA A 176 4.39 9.08 -20.96
N LEU A 177 4.83 9.18 -19.70
CA LEU A 177 6.22 8.98 -19.28
C LEU A 177 6.36 7.74 -18.39
N LEU A 178 5.49 6.74 -18.53
CA LEU A 178 5.56 5.50 -17.72
C LEU A 178 6.87 4.72 -17.88
N GLU A 179 7.49 4.80 -19.06
CA GLU A 179 8.81 4.21 -19.34
C GLU A 179 9.96 4.94 -18.63
N GLU A 180 9.72 6.14 -18.11
CA GLU A 180 10.63 6.90 -17.26
C GLU A 180 9.98 7.12 -15.88
N PRO A 181 9.99 6.11 -14.98
CA PRO A 181 9.21 6.16 -13.75
C PRO A 181 9.43 7.43 -12.91
N ASP A 182 10.67 7.90 -12.79
CA ASP A 182 10.99 9.13 -12.03
C ASP A 182 10.27 10.36 -12.60
N SER A 183 10.21 10.50 -13.93
CA SER A 183 9.49 11.57 -14.62
C SER A 183 7.98 11.45 -14.43
N SER A 184 7.44 10.23 -14.54
CA SER A 184 6.01 9.96 -14.31
C SER A 184 5.59 10.30 -12.88
N ILE A 185 6.33 9.78 -11.89
CA ILE A 185 6.09 9.99 -10.47
C ILE A 185 6.15 11.49 -10.14
N LYS A 186 7.11 12.22 -10.69
CA LYS A 186 7.22 13.67 -10.49
C LYS A 186 5.97 14.42 -10.94
N HIS A 187 5.45 14.12 -12.14
CA HIS A 187 4.23 14.76 -12.62
C HIS A 187 3.00 14.34 -11.84
N PHE A 188 2.93 13.09 -11.38
CA PHE A 188 1.85 12.64 -10.53
C PHE A 188 1.90 13.29 -9.14
N SER A 189 3.08 13.45 -8.53
CA SER A 189 3.27 14.19 -7.28
C SER A 189 2.74 15.63 -7.41
N GLN A 190 3.07 16.33 -8.49
CA GLN A 190 2.57 17.68 -8.74
C GLN A 190 1.04 17.72 -8.87
N LEU A 191 0.45 16.66 -9.44
CA LEU A 191 -1.00 16.50 -9.52
C LEU A 191 -1.60 16.30 -8.12
N LEU A 192 -1.01 15.45 -7.28
CA LEU A 192 -1.44 15.21 -5.91
C LEU A 192 -1.45 16.51 -5.11
N ASP A 193 -0.34 17.25 -5.13
CA ASP A 193 -0.21 18.52 -4.44
C ASP A 193 -1.31 19.48 -4.90
N SER A 194 -1.49 19.64 -6.22
CA SER A 194 -2.51 20.54 -6.75
C SER A 194 -3.93 20.17 -6.36
N ILE A 195 -4.29 18.88 -6.30
CA ILE A 195 -5.62 18.45 -5.89
C ILE A 195 -5.80 18.66 -4.37
N LEU A 196 -4.83 18.26 -3.56
CA LEU A 196 -4.92 18.27 -2.11
C LEU A 196 -4.75 19.66 -1.50
N LEU A 197 -4.26 20.65 -2.24
CA LEU A 197 -4.29 22.06 -1.84
C LEU A 197 -5.71 22.58 -1.57
N HIS A 198 -6.74 21.98 -2.19
CA HIS A 198 -8.13 22.38 -2.03
C HIS A 198 -8.86 21.64 -0.89
N ALA A 199 -8.19 20.74 -0.17
CA ALA A 199 -8.73 20.01 0.97
C ALA A 199 -8.70 20.88 2.25
N LEU A 200 -9.68 21.78 2.40
CA LEU A 200 -9.73 22.79 3.47
C LEU A 200 -10.68 22.41 4.61
N ASP A 201 -11.70 21.62 4.31
CA ASP A 201 -12.74 21.15 5.22
C ASP A 201 -13.05 19.66 4.96
N ALA A 202 -13.97 19.07 5.72
CA ALA A 202 -14.30 17.65 5.59
C ALA A 202 -14.86 17.27 4.21
N ASP A 203 -15.77 18.07 3.63
CA ASP A 203 -16.43 17.75 2.36
C ASP A 203 -15.48 17.92 1.16
N SER A 204 -14.66 18.97 1.19
CA SER A 204 -13.60 19.19 0.19
C SER A 204 -12.51 18.13 0.30
N THR A 205 -12.12 17.73 1.51
CA THR A 205 -11.14 16.64 1.74
C THR A 205 -11.65 15.31 1.17
N MET A 206 -12.90 14.93 1.47
CA MET A 206 -13.53 13.75 0.85
C MET A 206 -13.46 13.82 -0.67
N SER A 207 -13.88 14.96 -1.25
CA SER A 207 -13.90 15.15 -2.70
C SER A 207 -12.51 15.07 -3.33
N CYS A 208 -11.50 15.66 -2.70
CA CYS A 208 -10.12 15.62 -3.18
C CYS A 208 -9.55 14.20 -3.13
N ILE A 209 -9.79 13.45 -2.04
CA ILE A 209 -9.33 12.05 -1.93
C ILE A 209 -9.95 11.18 -3.01
N ILE A 210 -11.26 11.31 -3.27
CA ILE A 210 -11.94 10.58 -4.35
C ILE A 210 -11.29 10.90 -5.70
N ARG A 211 -11.00 12.17 -5.99
CA ARG A 211 -10.32 12.58 -7.24
C ARG A 211 -8.92 12.01 -7.36
N VAL A 212 -8.14 12.06 -6.29
CA VAL A 212 -6.81 11.43 -6.25
C VAL A 212 -6.94 9.93 -6.52
N ASN A 213 -7.95 9.27 -5.94
CA ASN A 213 -8.11 7.84 -6.06
C ASN A 213 -8.40 7.45 -7.51
N ILE A 214 -9.27 8.20 -8.19
CA ILE A 214 -9.57 8.01 -9.61
C ILE A 214 -8.32 8.25 -10.46
N CYS A 215 -7.55 9.31 -10.21
CA CYS A 215 -6.30 9.56 -10.93
C CYS A 215 -5.29 8.41 -10.72
N LEU A 216 -5.22 7.86 -9.51
CA LEU A 216 -4.37 6.73 -9.18
C LEU A 216 -4.82 5.44 -9.89
N TRP A 217 -6.12 5.18 -9.95
CA TRP A 217 -6.70 4.07 -10.71
C TRP A 217 -6.37 4.16 -12.21
N VAL A 218 -6.51 5.36 -12.79
CA VAL A 218 -6.13 5.59 -14.19
C VAL A 218 -4.64 5.33 -14.39
N LEU A 219 -3.78 5.85 -13.50
CA LEU A 219 -2.33 5.57 -13.56
C LEU A 219 -2.03 4.07 -13.49
N PHE A 220 -2.65 3.38 -12.53
CA PHE A 220 -2.44 1.96 -12.31
C PHE A 220 -2.85 1.11 -13.51
N ALA A 221 -4.01 1.38 -14.11
CA ALA A 221 -4.48 0.65 -15.28
C ALA A 221 -3.51 0.77 -16.46
N TRP A 222 -2.98 1.98 -16.72
CA TRP A 222 -2.00 2.20 -17.78
C TRP A 222 -0.65 1.52 -17.46
N CYS A 223 -0.19 1.59 -16.21
CA CYS A 223 0.99 0.85 -15.75
C CYS A 223 0.85 -0.67 -15.96
N ARG A 224 -0.34 -1.22 -15.74
CA ARG A 224 -0.64 -2.64 -15.94
C ARG A 224 -0.62 -3.00 -17.42
N ASP A 225 -1.18 -2.15 -18.28
CA ASP A 225 -1.20 -2.35 -19.73
C ASP A 225 0.21 -2.23 -20.35
N SER A 226 1.07 -1.39 -19.77
CA SER A 226 2.48 -1.24 -20.18
C SER A 226 3.44 -2.22 -19.48
N GLU A 227 2.94 -3.14 -18.65
CA GLU A 227 3.74 -4.07 -17.83
C GLU A 227 4.83 -3.39 -16.97
N ASN A 228 4.57 -2.15 -16.54
CA ASN A 228 5.49 -1.36 -15.72
C ASN A 228 4.77 -0.71 -14.53
N LEU A 229 4.81 -1.40 -13.40
CA LEU A 229 4.09 -1.05 -12.18
C LEU A 229 4.85 -0.07 -11.27
N GLU A 230 6.07 0.35 -11.61
CA GLU A 230 6.92 1.13 -10.72
C GLU A 230 6.31 2.51 -10.41
N SER A 231 5.81 3.20 -11.45
CA SER A 231 5.17 4.52 -11.30
C SER A 231 3.93 4.44 -10.43
N ALA A 232 3.07 3.43 -10.64
CA ALA A 232 1.85 3.23 -9.86
C ALA A 232 2.17 2.90 -8.40
N TYR A 233 3.16 2.05 -8.13
CA TYR A 233 3.54 1.66 -6.77
C TYR A 233 3.97 2.88 -5.94
N ILE A 234 4.96 3.65 -6.42
CA ILE A 234 5.48 4.81 -5.67
C ILE A 234 4.41 5.91 -5.55
N SER A 235 3.65 6.15 -6.62
CA SER A 235 2.57 7.13 -6.60
C SER A 235 1.45 6.74 -5.62
N SER A 236 1.17 5.44 -5.46
CA SER A 236 0.15 4.96 -4.53
C SER A 236 0.53 5.18 -3.06
N GLU A 237 1.80 4.98 -2.70
CA GLU A 237 2.26 5.29 -1.35
C GLU A 237 2.19 6.79 -1.06
N GLN A 238 2.63 7.62 -2.00
CA GLN A 238 2.54 9.06 -1.85
C GLN A 238 1.09 9.52 -1.71
N ALA A 239 0.20 9.03 -2.58
CA ALA A 239 -1.22 9.35 -2.55
C ALA A 239 -1.86 8.93 -1.22
N LEU A 240 -1.53 7.75 -0.72
CA LEU A 240 -2.03 7.25 0.57
C LEU A 240 -1.58 8.15 1.73
N LEU A 241 -0.29 8.49 1.79
CA LEU A 241 0.28 9.29 2.86
C LEU A 241 -0.27 10.73 2.86
N LEU A 242 -0.26 11.41 1.71
CA LEU A 242 -0.80 12.76 1.60
C LEU A 242 -2.32 12.83 1.82
N SER A 243 -3.06 11.79 1.39
CA SER A 243 -4.50 11.70 1.67
C SER A 243 -4.77 11.53 3.17
N TRP A 244 -3.96 10.72 3.87
CA TRP A 244 -4.07 10.59 5.32
C TRP A 244 -3.77 11.91 6.02
N ASP A 245 -2.74 12.65 5.56
CA ASP A 245 -2.38 13.95 6.14
C ASP A 245 -3.56 14.93 6.16
N LYS A 246 -4.37 14.93 5.09
CA LYS A 246 -5.60 15.74 4.99
C LYS A 246 -6.79 15.13 5.72
N ALA A 247 -6.91 13.80 5.75
CA ALA A 247 -8.06 13.10 6.33
C ALA A 247 -8.00 12.96 7.86
N LYS A 248 -6.80 12.95 8.46
CA LYS A 248 -6.56 12.50 9.84
C LYS A 248 -7.44 13.18 10.90
N ASP A 249 -7.71 14.47 10.74
CA ASP A 249 -8.50 15.26 11.70
C ASP A 249 -10.01 15.03 11.55
N TYR A 250 -10.45 14.60 10.38
CA TYR A 250 -11.86 14.31 10.08
C TYR A 250 -12.20 12.82 10.15
N TYR A 251 -11.22 11.92 10.29
CA TYR A 251 -11.45 10.47 10.25
C TYR A 251 -12.16 9.95 11.50
N THR A 252 -13.31 9.31 11.33
CA THR A 252 -14.10 8.69 12.42
C THR A 252 -14.34 7.20 12.24
N GLY A 253 -13.95 6.63 11.10
CA GLY A 253 -14.18 5.25 10.69
C GLY A 253 -15.59 4.97 10.14
N ARG A 254 -16.49 5.97 10.16
CA ARG A 254 -17.90 5.80 9.74
C ARG A 254 -18.45 6.95 8.89
N ASN A 255 -17.72 8.06 8.79
CA ASN A 255 -18.14 9.19 7.97
C ASN A 255 -17.63 9.06 6.53
N LYS A 256 -18.10 9.97 5.66
CA LYS A 256 -17.75 9.93 4.25
C LYS A 256 -16.25 10.13 3.97
N VAL A 257 -15.56 10.94 4.78
CA VAL A 257 -14.08 11.08 4.68
C VAL A 257 -13.40 9.75 4.97
N SER A 258 -13.85 9.01 5.99
CA SER A 258 -13.32 7.68 6.27
C SER A 258 -13.56 6.71 5.13
N THR A 259 -14.75 6.68 4.54
CA THR A 259 -15.04 5.85 3.36
C THR A 259 -14.13 6.19 2.18
N ALA A 260 -13.94 7.48 1.88
CA ALA A 260 -13.05 7.91 0.79
C ALA A 260 -11.59 7.49 1.05
N PHE A 261 -11.10 7.65 2.28
CA PHE A 261 -9.75 7.23 2.65
C PHE A 261 -9.58 5.70 2.63
N ASP A 262 -10.56 4.95 3.13
CA ASP A 262 -10.51 3.49 3.12
C ASP A 262 -10.53 2.95 1.68
N SER A 263 -11.28 3.57 0.76
CA SER A 263 -11.24 3.27 -0.68
C SER A 263 -9.86 3.56 -1.32
N MET A 264 -9.20 4.66 -0.91
CA MET A 264 -7.81 4.93 -1.30
C MET A 264 -6.84 3.85 -0.80
N LEU A 265 -7.01 3.45 0.46
CA LEU A 265 -6.22 2.38 1.06
C LEU A 265 -6.41 1.06 0.33
N ASP A 266 -7.64 0.70 -0.03
CA ASP A 266 -7.93 -0.51 -0.82
C ASP A 266 -7.27 -0.45 -2.21
N THR A 267 -7.23 0.72 -2.83
CA THR A 267 -6.54 0.93 -4.11
C THR A 267 -5.03 0.74 -3.96
N TYR A 268 -4.43 1.29 -2.90
CA TYR A 268 -3.04 0.99 -2.55
C TYR A 268 -2.79 -0.51 -2.33
N GLN A 269 -3.68 -1.21 -1.61
CA GLN A 269 -3.54 -2.64 -1.38
C GLN A 269 -3.58 -3.43 -2.71
N GLN A 270 -4.45 -3.08 -3.65
CA GLN A 270 -4.55 -3.72 -4.96
C GLN A 270 -3.31 -3.47 -5.83
N ILE A 271 -2.79 -2.24 -5.86
CA ILE A 271 -1.56 -1.90 -6.59
C ILE A 271 -0.38 -2.69 -6.03
N THR A 272 -0.24 -2.75 -4.70
CA THR A 272 0.84 -3.48 -4.06
C THR A 272 0.73 -4.98 -4.23
N ASP A 273 -0.48 -5.57 -4.20
CA ASP A 273 -0.69 -6.98 -4.53
C ASP A 273 -0.30 -7.27 -5.98
N CYS A 274 -0.76 -6.45 -6.92
CA CYS A 274 -0.40 -6.61 -8.33
C CYS A 274 1.12 -6.57 -8.54
N TYR A 275 1.82 -5.61 -7.93
CA TYR A 275 3.28 -5.53 -7.98
C TYR A 275 3.95 -6.78 -7.42
N ILE A 276 3.54 -7.22 -6.24
CA ILE A 276 4.16 -8.36 -5.55
C ILE A 276 3.89 -9.67 -6.31
N ASP A 277 2.67 -9.88 -6.77
CA ASP A 277 2.25 -11.13 -7.42
C ASP A 277 2.79 -11.29 -8.83
N HIS A 278 3.01 -10.18 -9.55
CA HIS A 278 3.54 -10.23 -10.91
C HIS A 278 5.05 -10.05 -10.96
N CYS A 279 5.61 -9.16 -10.15
CA CYS A 279 7.04 -8.80 -10.26
C CYS A 279 7.95 -9.58 -9.30
N LEU A 280 7.44 -10.09 -8.17
CA LEU A 280 8.29 -10.62 -7.10
C LEU A 280 8.07 -12.11 -6.83
N ILE A 281 6.88 -12.49 -6.34
CA ILE A 281 6.58 -13.84 -5.85
C ILE A 281 6.94 -14.94 -6.87
N PRO A 282 6.67 -14.80 -8.18
CA PRO A 282 7.02 -15.82 -9.16
C PRO A 282 8.53 -16.05 -9.31
N HIS A 283 9.36 -15.12 -8.84
CA HIS A 283 10.80 -15.09 -9.11
C HIS A 283 11.68 -15.27 -7.87
N VAL A 284 11.13 -15.14 -6.65
CA VAL A 284 11.93 -15.18 -5.40
C VAL A 284 12.62 -16.52 -5.14
N GLU A 285 12.08 -17.64 -5.65
CA GLU A 285 12.63 -19.00 -5.41
C GLU A 285 13.83 -19.30 -6.32
N PHE A 286 14.06 -18.50 -7.37
CA PHE A 286 15.17 -18.72 -8.29
C PHE A 286 16.40 -17.91 -7.88
N LYS A 287 17.52 -18.62 -7.69
CA LYS A 287 18.82 -18.02 -7.34
C LYS A 287 19.20 -16.91 -8.34
N TYR A 288 19.44 -15.71 -7.82
CA TYR A 288 19.80 -14.50 -8.57
C TYR A 288 18.79 -13.99 -9.61
N ALA A 289 17.60 -14.57 -9.74
CA ALA A 289 16.65 -14.13 -10.78
C ALA A 289 16.25 -12.66 -10.59
N LEU A 290 15.91 -12.25 -9.37
CA LEU A 290 15.59 -10.85 -9.07
C LEU A 290 16.80 -9.93 -9.16
N SER A 291 17.99 -10.38 -8.75
CA SER A 291 19.23 -9.62 -8.98
C SER A 291 19.46 -9.35 -10.48
N HIS A 292 19.21 -10.36 -11.32
CA HIS A 292 19.36 -10.25 -12.77
C HIS A 292 18.26 -9.36 -13.39
N ALA A 293 17.03 -9.41 -12.86
CA ALA A 293 15.91 -8.61 -13.33
C ALA A 293 16.11 -7.09 -13.19
N VAL A 294 17.03 -6.64 -12.31
CA VAL A 294 17.43 -5.22 -12.22
C VAL A 294 18.09 -4.71 -13.51
N LYS A 295 18.63 -5.61 -14.36
CA LYS A 295 19.25 -5.29 -15.65
C LYS A 295 20.36 -4.22 -15.57
N SER A 296 21.02 -4.11 -14.42
CA SER A 296 22.20 -3.24 -14.26
C SER A 296 23.49 -4.06 -14.16
N PRO A 297 24.58 -3.64 -14.83
CA PRO A 297 25.90 -4.23 -14.64
C PRO A 297 26.56 -3.81 -13.32
N CYS A 298 26.01 -2.82 -12.60
CA CYS A 298 26.57 -2.30 -11.37
C CYS A 298 25.91 -2.95 -10.13
N SER A 299 26.73 -3.53 -9.27
CA SER A 299 26.27 -4.11 -7.99
C SER A 299 25.59 -3.11 -7.05
N ILE A 300 25.83 -1.81 -7.21
CA ILE A 300 25.16 -0.77 -6.41
C ILE A 300 23.68 -0.66 -6.77
N ASP A 301 23.34 -0.71 -8.06
CA ASP A 301 21.95 -0.67 -8.51
C ASP A 301 21.18 -1.89 -8.01
N VAL A 302 21.80 -3.08 -8.11
CA VAL A 302 21.23 -4.34 -7.63
C VAL A 302 21.01 -4.27 -6.11
N ASN A 303 21.99 -3.76 -5.36
CA ASN A 303 21.87 -3.62 -3.90
C ASN A 303 20.73 -2.68 -3.53
N ILE A 304 20.72 -1.47 -4.07
CA ILE A 304 19.69 -0.46 -3.77
C ILE A 304 18.30 -1.00 -4.12
N LYS A 305 18.15 -1.60 -5.31
CA LYS A 305 16.83 -2.08 -5.75
C LYS A 305 16.34 -3.27 -4.94
N LEU A 306 17.21 -4.21 -4.57
CA LEU A 306 16.79 -5.35 -3.77
C LEU A 306 16.43 -4.96 -2.33
N PHE A 307 17.11 -4.00 -1.71
CA PHE A 307 16.70 -3.47 -0.41
C PHE A 307 15.37 -2.71 -0.48
N ASP A 308 15.12 -1.93 -1.55
CA ASP A 308 13.81 -1.31 -1.80
C ASP A 308 12.71 -2.38 -1.91
N VAL A 309 12.92 -3.42 -2.70
CA VAL A 309 12.00 -4.56 -2.85
C VAL A 309 11.75 -5.29 -1.51
N LEU A 310 12.79 -5.48 -0.70
CA LEU A 310 12.67 -6.06 0.64
C LEU A 310 11.77 -5.20 1.54
N GLY A 311 11.95 -3.88 1.52
CA GLY A 311 11.10 -2.94 2.25
C GLY A 311 9.64 -3.00 1.78
N ARG A 312 9.40 -3.08 0.47
CA ARG A 312 8.05 -3.19 -0.12
C ARG A 312 7.30 -4.44 0.34
N LEU A 313 7.96 -5.61 0.28
CA LEU A 313 7.39 -6.87 0.78
C LEU A 313 7.10 -6.80 2.28
N SER A 314 8.01 -6.21 3.05
CA SER A 314 7.87 -6.08 4.50
C SER A 314 6.68 -5.21 4.86
N VAL A 315 6.52 -4.04 4.24
CA VAL A 315 5.35 -3.17 4.47
C VAL A 315 4.04 -3.87 4.10
N LYS A 316 4.00 -4.61 2.99
CA LYS A 316 2.81 -5.39 2.65
C LYS A 316 2.49 -6.43 3.72
N GLY A 317 3.50 -7.20 4.16
CA GLY A 317 3.33 -8.17 5.24
C GLY A 317 2.81 -7.53 6.53
N LEU A 318 3.31 -6.34 6.88
CA LEU A 318 2.90 -5.57 8.06
C LEU A 318 1.44 -5.10 7.97
N TRP A 319 0.96 -4.68 6.79
CA TRP A 319 -0.46 -4.37 6.57
C TRP A 319 -1.37 -5.59 6.76
N ILE A 320 -0.93 -6.76 6.29
CA ILE A 320 -1.69 -8.01 6.45
C ILE A 320 -1.69 -8.47 7.90
N LEU A 321 -0.53 -8.40 8.57
CA LEU A 321 -0.40 -8.72 9.98
C LEU A 321 -1.32 -7.85 10.84
N ASP A 322 -1.35 -6.54 10.60
CA ASP A 322 -2.24 -5.61 11.30
C ASP A 322 -3.74 -5.92 11.02
N SER A 323 -4.08 -6.29 9.79
CA SER A 323 -5.44 -6.72 9.45
C SER A 323 -5.84 -8.02 10.15
N LEU A 324 -4.92 -8.98 10.23
CA LEU A 324 -5.11 -10.25 10.91
C LEU A 324 -5.23 -10.06 12.43
N ALA A 325 -4.37 -9.24 13.03
CA ALA A 325 -4.42 -8.91 14.46
C ALA A 325 -5.77 -8.30 14.85
N LYS A 326 -6.27 -7.33 14.08
CA LYS A 326 -7.61 -6.75 14.31
C LYS A 326 -8.74 -7.75 14.12
N SER A 327 -8.58 -8.72 13.23
CA SER A 327 -9.55 -9.79 13.05
C SER A 327 -9.58 -10.71 14.27
N TYR A 328 -8.42 -11.06 14.82
CA TYR A 328 -8.31 -11.84 16.05
C TYR A 328 -8.84 -11.10 17.28
N ASP A 329 -8.63 -9.79 17.39
CA ASP A 329 -9.19 -8.98 18.48
C ASP A 329 -10.73 -8.98 18.48
N LYS A 330 -11.34 -8.98 17.28
CA LYS A 330 -12.81 -9.04 17.12
C LYS A 330 -13.35 -10.45 17.32
N THR A 331 -12.67 -11.43 16.74
CA THR A 331 -13.09 -12.84 16.73
C THR A 331 -11.87 -13.72 17.01
N PRO A 332 -11.58 -14.00 18.29
CA PRO A 332 -10.44 -14.83 18.66
C PRO A 332 -10.56 -16.23 18.05
N PRO A 333 -9.46 -16.83 17.54
CA PRO A 333 -9.48 -18.11 16.83
C PRO A 333 -9.54 -19.31 17.81
N ILE A 334 -10.54 -19.33 18.69
CA ILE A 334 -10.69 -20.37 19.73
C ILE A 334 -11.10 -21.72 19.12
N ASP A 335 -12.00 -21.69 18.14
CA ASP A 335 -12.52 -22.88 17.43
C ASP A 335 -11.87 -23.06 16.04
N GLY A 336 -10.70 -22.44 15.83
CA GLY A 336 -10.03 -22.35 14.53
C GLY A 336 -10.25 -20.99 13.85
N GLU A 337 -9.66 -20.85 12.67
CA GLU A 337 -9.72 -19.58 11.92
C GLU A 337 -11.05 -19.41 11.22
N SER A 338 -11.56 -18.18 11.23
CA SER A 338 -12.74 -17.81 10.45
C SER A 338 -12.42 -17.80 8.94
N GLY A 339 -13.48 -17.82 8.11
CA GLY A 339 -13.32 -17.71 6.65
C GLY A 339 -12.63 -16.43 6.17
N GLU A 340 -12.59 -15.38 7.00
CA GLU A 340 -11.85 -14.14 6.72
C GLU A 340 -10.39 -14.21 7.19
N GLN A 341 -10.10 -14.98 8.25
CA GLN A 341 -8.76 -15.10 8.84
C GLN A 341 -7.85 -16.00 8.01
N GLU A 342 -8.36 -17.13 7.53
CA GLU A 342 -7.55 -18.13 6.82
C GLU A 342 -6.89 -17.57 5.53
N PRO A 343 -7.58 -16.76 4.69
CA PRO A 343 -6.94 -16.10 3.55
C PRO A 343 -5.84 -15.11 3.96
N LEU A 344 -6.07 -14.32 5.02
CA LEU A 344 -5.09 -13.36 5.53
C LEU A 344 -3.83 -14.07 6.05
N ARG A 345 -4.02 -15.12 6.84
CA ARG A 345 -2.91 -15.94 7.35
C ARG A 345 -2.15 -16.64 6.23
N SER A 346 -2.86 -17.21 5.26
CA SER A 346 -2.24 -17.84 4.09
C SER A 346 -1.42 -16.84 3.29
N ARG A 347 -1.95 -15.62 3.08
CA ARG A 347 -1.25 -14.55 2.39
C ARG A 347 -0.02 -14.07 3.19
N LEU A 348 -0.14 -13.90 4.50
CA LEU A 348 0.98 -13.52 5.37
C LEU A 348 2.11 -14.55 5.30
N LYS A 349 1.78 -15.85 5.37
CA LYS A 349 2.75 -16.95 5.20
C LYS A 349 3.43 -16.92 3.83
N ALA A 350 2.69 -16.64 2.76
CA ALA A 350 3.27 -16.50 1.42
C ALA A 350 4.28 -15.35 1.37
N ILE A 351 3.95 -14.18 1.93
CA ILE A 351 4.85 -13.02 1.96
C ILE A 351 6.09 -13.30 2.80
N THR A 352 5.96 -13.83 4.03
CA THR A 352 7.13 -14.11 4.88
C THR A 352 8.02 -15.20 4.28
N LYS A 353 7.44 -16.20 3.60
CA LYS A 353 8.20 -17.17 2.79
C LYS A 353 8.95 -16.46 1.66
N SER A 354 8.30 -15.59 0.90
CA SER A 354 8.91 -14.85 -0.20
C SER A 354 10.05 -13.95 0.24
N ILE A 355 9.94 -13.29 1.40
CA ILE A 355 11.03 -12.50 2.01
C ILE A 355 12.24 -13.39 2.29
N LYS A 356 12.04 -14.55 2.93
CA LYS A 356 13.14 -15.49 3.22
C LYS A 356 13.82 -15.97 1.94
N GLN A 357 13.03 -16.35 0.93
CA GLN A 357 13.55 -16.80 -0.36
C GLN A 357 14.29 -15.67 -1.09
N LEU A 358 13.77 -14.45 -1.07
CA LEU A 358 14.43 -13.27 -1.63
C LEU A 358 15.83 -13.09 -1.03
N ILE A 359 15.96 -13.15 0.30
CA ILE A 359 17.24 -13.00 1.00
C ILE A 359 18.19 -14.16 0.68
N ILE A 360 17.73 -15.40 0.77
CA ILE A 360 18.55 -16.61 0.51
C ILE A 360 19.09 -16.61 -0.92
N ASN A 361 18.23 -16.29 -1.89
CA ASN A 361 18.56 -16.38 -3.30
C ASN A 361 19.29 -15.14 -3.84
N ASN A 362 19.40 -14.07 -3.04
CA ASN A 362 20.11 -12.85 -3.38
C ASN A 362 20.99 -12.35 -2.21
N PRO A 363 22.16 -12.98 -1.98
CA PRO A 363 23.09 -12.65 -0.89
C PRO A 363 23.57 -11.19 -0.80
N ILE A 364 23.30 -10.35 -1.80
CA ILE A 364 23.58 -8.91 -1.71
C ILE A 364 22.74 -8.22 -0.62
N LEU A 365 21.63 -8.84 -0.20
CA LEU A 365 20.81 -8.43 0.94
C LEU A 365 21.43 -8.73 2.31
N LEU A 366 22.61 -9.37 2.32
CA LEU A 366 23.42 -9.57 3.52
C LEU A 366 24.44 -8.42 3.71
N SER A 367 24.55 -7.50 2.75
CA SER A 367 25.57 -6.43 2.73
C SER A 367 24.94 -5.07 2.43
N PRO A 368 24.43 -4.35 3.45
CA PRO A 368 23.97 -2.98 3.24
C PRO A 368 25.12 -2.07 2.80
N TYR A 369 24.87 -1.19 1.82
CA TYR A 369 25.80 -0.15 1.35
C TYR A 369 25.45 1.24 1.88
N LYS A 370 24.21 1.43 2.32
CA LYS A 370 23.72 2.67 2.92
C LYS A 370 23.32 2.39 4.36
N ASP A 371 23.68 3.29 5.27
CA ASP A 371 23.18 3.24 6.64
C ASP A 371 21.64 3.28 6.69
N SER A 372 21.02 4.03 5.76
CA SER A 372 19.57 4.10 5.62
C SER A 372 18.89 2.78 5.23
N GLN A 373 19.62 1.74 4.79
CA GLN A 373 19.05 0.41 4.58
C GLN A 373 18.68 -0.32 5.88
N ALA A 374 19.12 0.22 7.03
CA ALA A 374 18.57 -0.14 8.34
C ALA A 374 17.03 -0.07 8.38
N ILE A 375 16.42 0.81 7.59
CA ILE A 375 14.96 0.96 7.54
C ILE A 375 14.30 -0.29 6.94
N ASP A 376 14.82 -0.77 5.80
CA ASP A 376 14.29 -1.94 5.13
C ASP A 376 14.55 -3.22 5.97
N ILE A 377 15.71 -3.29 6.63
CA ILE A 377 16.05 -4.33 7.59
C ILE A 377 15.08 -4.28 8.79
N GLY A 378 14.86 -3.10 9.38
CA GLY A 378 13.99 -2.90 10.54
C GLY A 378 12.53 -3.29 10.25
N LEU A 379 12.00 -2.90 9.08
CA LEU A 379 10.66 -3.31 8.63
C LEU A 379 10.55 -4.84 8.54
N THR A 380 11.58 -5.50 8.00
CA THR A 380 11.64 -6.96 7.87
C THR A 380 11.69 -7.63 9.24
N LEU A 381 12.55 -7.15 10.13
CA LEU A 381 12.74 -7.71 11.47
C LEU A 381 11.47 -7.57 12.31
N ILE A 382 10.79 -6.43 12.26
CA ILE A 382 9.50 -6.23 12.94
C ILE A 382 8.48 -7.24 12.42
N LEU A 383 8.34 -7.40 11.11
CA LEU A 383 7.40 -8.37 10.54
C LEU A 383 7.71 -9.80 10.99
N LEU A 384 8.97 -10.23 10.89
CA LEU A 384 9.36 -11.62 11.17
C LEU A 384 9.36 -11.95 12.66
N SER A 385 9.66 -10.99 13.53
CA SER A 385 9.67 -11.17 15.00
C SER A 385 8.28 -11.44 15.60
N ASN A 386 7.21 -11.18 14.86
CA ASN A 386 5.84 -11.48 15.30
C ASN A 386 5.48 -12.98 15.28
N ASN A 387 6.35 -13.85 14.76
CA ASN A 387 6.13 -15.30 14.77
C ASN A 387 7.45 -16.06 15.01
N SER A 388 7.51 -16.81 16.11
CA SER A 388 8.69 -17.57 16.52
C SER A 388 9.15 -18.64 15.52
N GLU A 389 8.29 -19.09 14.60
CA GLU A 389 8.68 -19.96 13.48
C GLU A 389 9.77 -19.33 12.58
N HIS A 390 10.00 -18.02 12.70
CA HIS A 390 10.94 -17.27 11.88
C HIS A 390 12.27 -17.01 12.59
N ASP A 391 12.37 -17.29 13.90
CA ASP A 391 13.51 -16.91 14.74
C ASP A 391 14.84 -17.47 14.24
N ASN A 392 14.90 -18.77 13.91
CA ASN A 392 16.14 -19.39 13.40
C ASN A 392 16.65 -18.70 12.13
N PHE A 393 15.74 -18.29 11.24
CA PHE A 393 16.10 -17.57 10.03
C PHE A 393 16.61 -16.17 10.36
N VAL A 394 15.90 -15.44 11.23
CA VAL A 394 16.27 -14.09 11.64
C VAL A 394 17.63 -14.08 12.33
N GLN A 395 17.88 -15.01 13.25
CA GLN A 395 19.17 -15.17 13.93
C GLN A 395 20.32 -15.38 12.94
N SER A 396 20.13 -16.27 11.96
CA SER A 396 21.12 -16.52 10.91
C SER A 396 21.36 -15.29 10.04
N TRP A 397 20.28 -14.59 9.67
CA TRP A 397 20.35 -13.40 8.82
C TRP A 397 21.04 -12.22 9.53
N LEU A 398 20.71 -11.96 10.80
CA LEU A 398 21.37 -10.93 11.62
C LEU A 398 22.87 -11.19 11.75
N SER A 399 23.24 -12.44 12.05
CA SER A 399 24.65 -12.83 12.18
C SER A 399 25.42 -12.57 10.87
N GLU A 400 24.86 -12.95 9.73
CA GLU A 400 25.47 -12.68 8.41
C GLU A 400 25.58 -11.19 8.09
N ILE A 401 24.58 -10.37 8.42
CA ILE A 401 24.65 -8.92 8.21
C ILE A 401 25.77 -8.33 9.08
N VAL A 402 25.84 -8.68 10.36
CA VAL A 402 26.87 -8.18 11.29
C VAL A 402 28.27 -8.54 10.77
N HIS A 403 28.53 -9.82 10.50
CA HIS A 403 29.82 -10.26 9.98
C HIS A 403 30.20 -9.53 8.69
N ARG A 404 29.26 -9.33 7.76
CA ARG A 404 29.54 -8.66 6.48
C ARG A 404 29.76 -7.16 6.63
N CYS A 405 29.08 -6.51 7.57
CA CYS A 405 29.33 -5.11 7.87
C CYS A 405 30.75 -4.93 8.44
N ILE A 406 31.12 -5.74 9.43
CA ILE A 406 32.45 -5.72 10.06
C ILE A 406 33.53 -6.02 9.02
N PHE A 407 33.38 -7.13 8.29
CA PHE A 407 34.32 -7.52 7.24
C PHE A 407 34.47 -6.45 6.16
N SER A 408 33.38 -5.87 5.68
CA SER A 408 33.42 -4.83 4.64
C SER A 408 34.10 -3.56 5.15
N PHE A 409 33.89 -3.20 6.42
CA PHE A 409 34.58 -2.07 7.03
C PHE A 409 36.08 -2.35 7.16
N GLN A 410 36.47 -3.48 7.75
CA GLN A 410 37.87 -3.85 7.98
C GLN A 410 38.66 -4.04 6.67
N SER A 411 38.02 -4.59 5.63
CA SER A 411 38.65 -4.82 4.32
C SER A 411 38.61 -3.61 3.37
N ASN A 412 38.09 -2.47 3.84
CA ASN A 412 37.85 -1.28 3.02
C ASN A 412 37.07 -1.63 1.72
N GLY A 413 36.05 -2.46 1.88
CA GLY A 413 35.07 -2.83 0.86
C GLY A 413 33.91 -1.83 0.77
N MET A 414 32.75 -2.29 0.28
CA MET A 414 31.51 -1.52 0.27
C MET A 414 30.82 -1.59 1.63
N TYR A 415 31.40 -0.92 2.63
CA TYR A 415 30.78 -0.80 3.96
C TYR A 415 29.60 0.19 3.95
N PRO A 416 28.65 0.09 4.88
CA PRO A 416 27.53 1.03 4.98
C PRO A 416 28.03 2.47 5.15
N THR A 417 27.51 3.41 4.36
CA THR A 417 27.83 4.84 4.47
C THR A 417 26.58 5.69 4.72
N ILE A 418 26.76 6.90 5.24
CA ILE A 418 25.69 7.90 5.42
C ILE A 418 25.13 8.42 4.08
N TYR A 419 25.77 8.12 2.95
CA TYR A 419 25.43 8.68 1.67
C TYR A 419 24.24 7.96 1.02
N ASN A 420 23.27 8.74 0.55
CA ASN A 420 22.08 8.21 -0.11
C ASN A 420 22.10 8.38 -1.64
N SER A 421 22.89 9.33 -2.18
CA SER A 421 22.92 9.55 -3.63
C SER A 421 23.75 8.50 -4.35
N TYR A 422 23.30 8.13 -5.55
CA TYR A 422 23.96 7.13 -6.37
C TYR A 422 25.40 7.54 -6.73
N GLU A 423 25.63 8.83 -7.02
CA GLU A 423 26.96 9.34 -7.36
C GLU A 423 27.96 9.14 -6.21
N LYS A 424 27.55 9.45 -4.98
CA LYS A 424 28.42 9.27 -3.80
C LYS A 424 28.73 7.81 -3.51
N LEU A 425 27.82 6.89 -3.82
CA LEU A 425 28.08 5.45 -3.70
C LEU A 425 29.02 4.94 -4.81
N LEU A 426 28.94 5.49 -6.02
CA LEU A 426 29.92 5.22 -7.07
C LEU A 426 31.31 5.74 -6.71
N GLU A 427 31.39 6.94 -6.12
CA GLU A 427 32.62 7.48 -5.58
C GLU A 427 33.17 6.58 -4.48
N HIS A 428 32.32 6.17 -3.53
CA HIS A 428 32.69 5.24 -2.46
C HIS A 428 33.35 3.97 -3.00
N LYS A 429 32.75 3.34 -4.00
CA LYS A 429 33.28 2.12 -4.65
C LYS A 429 34.65 2.31 -5.30
N LYS A 430 34.95 3.51 -5.79
CA LYS A 430 36.18 3.83 -6.53
C LYS A 430 37.24 4.50 -5.67
N LYS A 431 36.93 4.84 -4.41
CA LYS A 431 37.86 5.53 -3.52
C LYS A 431 39.06 4.68 -3.17
N ASP A 432 40.17 5.37 -2.90
CA ASP A 432 41.40 4.74 -2.42
C ASP A 432 41.11 4.06 -1.07
N LYS A 433 41.44 2.78 -0.99
CA LYS A 433 41.23 1.97 0.22
C LYS A 433 42.14 2.36 1.38
N SER A 434 43.13 3.21 1.16
CA SER A 434 44.02 3.74 2.19
C SER A 434 43.58 5.11 2.75
N ASP A 435 42.49 5.69 2.24
CA ASP A 435 41.96 6.98 2.67
C ASP A 435 41.07 6.84 3.93
N ASP A 436 41.73 6.76 5.10
CA ASP A 436 41.05 6.68 6.40
C ASP A 436 40.22 7.95 6.70
N SER A 437 40.64 9.11 6.17
CA SER A 437 39.89 10.36 6.35
C SER A 437 38.52 10.28 5.67
N TYR A 438 38.46 9.75 4.46
CA TYR A 438 37.20 9.50 3.77
C TYR A 438 36.35 8.48 4.54
N LYS A 439 36.96 7.37 4.99
CA LYS A 439 36.27 6.30 5.71
C LYS A 439 35.58 6.81 6.98
N TYR A 440 36.27 7.61 7.78
CA TYR A 440 35.69 8.19 8.99
C TYR A 440 34.58 9.19 8.67
N LYS A 441 34.76 10.01 7.64
CA LYS A 441 33.71 10.96 7.22
C LYS A 441 32.46 10.27 6.67
N SER A 442 32.62 9.19 5.90
CA SER A 442 31.48 8.47 5.31
C SER A 442 30.73 7.59 6.32
N THR A 443 31.30 7.39 7.52
CA THR A 443 30.74 6.61 8.64
C THR A 443 30.59 7.45 9.91
N GLU A 444 30.40 8.76 9.78
CA GLU A 444 30.33 9.68 10.93
C GLU A 444 29.09 9.49 11.81
N ALA A 445 28.05 8.85 11.30
CA ALA A 445 26.83 8.54 12.03
C ALA A 445 26.21 7.23 11.54
N SER A 446 25.45 6.56 12.40
CA SER A 446 24.74 5.34 12.03
C SER A 446 23.46 5.10 12.84
N VAL A 447 22.40 4.69 12.12
CA VAL A 447 21.20 4.07 12.70
C VAL A 447 21.19 2.55 12.50
N LEU A 448 22.03 2.01 11.60
CA LEU A 448 22.16 0.58 11.35
C LEU A 448 22.75 -0.19 12.54
N TYR A 449 23.87 0.25 13.09
CA TYR A 449 24.49 -0.47 14.21
C TYR A 449 23.64 -0.46 15.50
N PRO A 450 22.93 0.62 15.85
CA PRO A 450 21.90 0.59 16.90
C PRO A 450 20.81 -0.46 16.65
N LEU A 451 20.29 -0.54 15.42
CA LEU A 451 19.29 -1.55 15.03
C LEU A 451 19.83 -2.97 15.22
N LEU A 452 21.04 -3.24 14.72
CA LEU A 452 21.67 -4.56 14.82
C LEU A 452 21.93 -4.94 16.28
N THR A 453 22.47 -4.01 17.08
CA THR A 453 22.72 -4.21 18.52
C THR A 453 21.44 -4.63 19.22
N MET A 454 20.33 -3.96 18.92
CA MET A 454 19.05 -4.25 19.54
C MET A 454 18.49 -5.61 19.20
N PHE A 455 18.41 -5.94 17.92
CA PHE A 455 17.85 -7.21 17.51
C PHE A 455 18.78 -8.39 17.87
N CYS A 456 20.10 -8.22 17.84
CA CYS A 456 21.02 -9.23 18.35
C CYS A 456 20.80 -9.50 19.85
N ALA A 457 20.58 -8.46 20.66
CA ALA A 457 20.29 -8.59 22.08
C ALA A 457 18.93 -9.29 22.34
N LEU A 458 17.87 -8.88 21.63
CA LEU A 458 16.53 -9.49 21.74
C LEU A 458 16.53 -10.98 21.40
N TYR A 459 17.29 -11.35 20.38
CA TYR A 459 17.46 -12.75 19.95
C TYR A 459 18.53 -13.52 20.75
N LYS A 460 19.15 -12.91 21.77
CA LYS A 460 20.18 -13.52 22.63
C LYS A 460 21.36 -14.09 21.83
N LEU A 461 21.79 -13.36 20.80
CA LEU A 461 22.97 -13.70 20.00
C LEU A 461 24.23 -13.22 20.71
N ASP A 462 24.54 -13.79 21.88
CA ASP A 462 25.62 -13.29 22.75
C ASP A 462 26.98 -13.18 22.05
N PRO A 463 27.46 -14.17 21.26
CA PRO A 463 28.75 -14.07 20.57
C PRO A 463 28.79 -12.92 19.56
N ILE A 464 27.70 -12.77 18.79
CA ILE A 464 27.57 -11.73 17.77
C ILE A 464 27.43 -10.34 18.41
N SER A 465 26.70 -10.26 19.52
CA SER A 465 26.52 -9.02 20.28
C SER A 465 27.85 -8.54 20.85
N GLN A 466 28.67 -9.46 21.37
CA GLN A 466 30.03 -9.14 21.86
C GLN A 466 30.95 -8.69 20.72
N GLU A 467 30.91 -9.35 19.56
CA GLU A 467 31.69 -8.96 18.39
C GLU A 467 31.29 -7.56 17.90
N LEU A 468 29.98 -7.28 17.82
CA LEU A 468 29.45 -5.98 17.43
C LEU A 468 29.81 -4.88 18.44
N GLU A 469 29.73 -5.17 19.74
CA GLU A 469 30.15 -4.25 20.81
C GLU A 469 31.66 -3.95 20.70
N GLN A 470 32.50 -4.95 20.47
CA GLN A 470 33.95 -4.75 20.29
C GLN A 470 34.24 -3.93 19.03
N PHE A 471 33.58 -4.23 17.91
CA PHE A 471 33.74 -3.49 16.67
C PHE A 471 33.34 -2.02 16.84
N THR A 472 32.16 -1.76 17.40
CA THR A 472 31.66 -0.39 17.61
C THR A 472 32.57 0.40 18.56
N ASN A 473 33.00 -0.22 19.66
CA ASN A 473 33.87 0.43 20.65
C ASN A 473 35.31 0.62 20.16
N ASN A 474 35.83 -0.18 19.23
CA ASN A 474 37.23 -0.10 18.78
C ASN A 474 37.39 0.66 17.47
N GLU A 475 36.53 0.39 16.49
CA GLU A 475 36.67 0.83 15.10
C GLU A 475 35.70 1.95 14.71
N LEU A 476 34.61 2.14 15.47
CA LEU A 476 33.59 3.17 15.23
C LEU A 476 33.52 4.24 16.33
N LYS A 477 34.62 4.49 17.05
CA LYS A 477 34.67 5.54 18.09
C LYS A 477 34.34 6.94 17.57
N HIS A 478 34.59 7.20 16.28
CA HIS A 478 34.26 8.46 15.61
C HIS A 478 32.79 8.54 15.17
N CYS A 479 32.07 7.41 15.14
CA CYS A 479 30.71 7.31 14.65
C CYS A 479 29.72 7.71 15.74
N THR A 480 28.80 8.63 15.42
CA THR A 480 27.67 8.94 16.27
C THR A 480 26.59 7.88 16.09
N LEU A 481 26.54 6.92 17.00
CA LEU A 481 25.46 5.94 17.07
C LEU A 481 24.20 6.64 17.59
N GLN A 482 23.15 6.63 16.77
CA GLN A 482 21.91 7.34 17.07
C GLN A 482 20.68 6.61 16.57
N TYR A 483 19.53 6.87 17.19
CA TYR A 483 18.25 6.35 16.69
C TYR A 483 17.16 7.41 16.74
N TRP A 484 16.28 7.37 15.75
CA TRP A 484 15.22 8.36 15.57
C TRP A 484 13.91 7.90 16.22
N TYR A 485 13.22 8.83 16.87
CA TYR A 485 11.89 8.64 17.44
C TYR A 485 10.95 9.78 17.04
N PRO A 486 9.64 9.52 16.91
CA PRO A 486 8.68 10.60 16.74
C PRO A 486 8.67 11.56 17.94
N ASN A 487 8.51 12.86 17.65
CA ASN A 487 8.35 13.92 18.65
C ASN A 487 6.99 14.64 18.43
N GLN A 488 6.77 15.74 19.13
CA GLN A 488 5.54 16.53 19.07
C GLN A 488 5.21 17.04 17.65
N ASP A 489 6.23 17.36 16.85
CA ASP A 489 6.07 17.87 15.49
C ASP A 489 5.79 16.75 14.47
N SER A 490 6.18 15.51 14.79
CA SER A 490 6.00 14.36 13.89
C SER A 490 4.56 14.17 13.45
N LYS A 491 3.57 14.48 14.28
CA LYS A 491 2.15 14.34 13.91
C LYS A 491 1.76 15.20 12.69
N GLN A 492 2.42 16.34 12.51
CA GLN A 492 2.17 17.25 11.40
C GLN A 492 3.01 16.89 10.17
N CYS A 493 4.24 16.43 10.35
CA CYS A 493 5.20 16.25 9.26
C CYS A 493 5.32 14.81 8.73
N MET A 494 4.95 13.78 9.51
CA MET A 494 5.24 12.37 9.18
C MET A 494 4.69 11.90 7.83
N TYR A 495 3.52 12.43 7.41
CA TYR A 495 2.81 11.95 6.24
C TYR A 495 3.00 12.82 4.99
N SER A 496 3.54 14.03 5.16
CA SER A 496 3.75 15.00 4.07
C SER A 496 5.21 15.37 3.87
N ASN A 497 6.08 15.05 4.85
CA ASN A 497 7.50 15.38 4.87
C ASN A 497 7.78 16.86 4.54
N ILE A 498 6.96 17.75 5.12
CA ILE A 498 7.04 19.20 4.90
C ILE A 498 8.24 19.85 5.60
N ASP A 499 8.69 19.28 6.73
CA ASP A 499 9.82 19.77 7.51
C ASP A 499 10.50 18.62 8.24
N THR A 500 11.74 18.85 8.70
CA THR A 500 12.49 17.92 9.53
C THR A 500 11.81 17.78 10.89
N HIS A 501 11.64 16.54 11.35
CA HIS A 501 10.93 16.26 12.58
C HIS A 501 11.46 15.01 13.31
N GLY A 502 10.93 14.76 14.50
CA GLY A 502 11.39 13.70 15.39
C GLY A 502 12.62 14.10 16.21
N SER A 503 13.06 13.19 17.06
CA SER A 503 14.19 13.39 17.95
C SER A 503 15.18 12.24 17.79
N ALA A 504 16.46 12.59 17.72
CA ALA A 504 17.53 11.61 17.67
C ALA A 504 18.08 11.38 19.08
N SER A 505 17.96 10.14 19.54
CA SER A 505 18.69 9.67 20.72
C SER A 505 20.14 9.43 20.33
N THR A 506 21.01 10.42 20.59
CA THR A 506 22.46 10.33 20.37
C THR A 506 23.14 9.53 21.49
N ASN A 507 24.34 9.00 21.23
CA ASN A 507 25.10 8.15 22.18
C ASN A 507 24.39 6.84 22.51
N PHE A 508 23.81 6.21 21.50
CA PHE A 508 23.12 4.94 21.64
C PHE A 508 24.08 3.86 22.21
N PRO A 509 23.68 3.10 23.26
CA PRO A 509 24.59 2.14 23.89
C PRO A 509 25.05 1.04 22.95
N THR A 510 26.34 0.68 23.03
CA THR A 510 26.94 -0.42 22.25
C THR A 510 26.74 -1.80 22.90
N ASN A 511 26.54 -1.83 24.22
CA ASN A 511 26.20 -3.06 24.94
C ASN A 511 24.71 -3.39 24.79
N GLY A 512 24.39 -4.64 24.44
CA GLY A 512 23.02 -5.08 24.18
C GLY A 512 22.03 -4.87 25.35
N ASN A 513 22.42 -5.17 26.59
CA ASN A 513 21.53 -4.99 27.75
C ASN A 513 21.27 -3.51 28.02
N ALA A 514 22.32 -2.69 27.97
CA ALA A 514 22.18 -1.24 28.12
C ALA A 514 21.31 -0.62 27.00
N ALA A 515 21.43 -1.14 25.77
CA ALA A 515 20.60 -0.71 24.64
C ALA A 515 19.11 -1.04 24.85
N LEU A 516 18.80 -2.24 25.37
CA LEU A 516 17.44 -2.65 25.72
C LEU A 516 16.83 -1.75 26.79
N GLU A 517 17.58 -1.47 27.86
CA GLU A 517 17.15 -0.57 28.93
C GLU A 517 16.93 0.87 28.42
N HIS A 518 17.86 1.36 27.60
CA HIS A 518 17.80 2.67 26.97
C HIS A 518 16.52 2.83 26.14
N ILE A 519 16.20 1.86 25.29
CA ILE A 519 14.98 1.92 24.46
C ILE A 519 13.71 1.78 25.27
N ALA A 520 13.69 0.92 26.28
CA ALA A 520 12.54 0.83 27.17
C ALA A 520 12.26 2.17 27.85
N GLN A 521 13.30 2.94 28.20
CA GLN A 521 13.16 4.30 28.70
C GLN A 521 12.67 5.27 27.61
N GLU A 522 13.25 5.27 26.41
CA GLU A 522 12.82 6.13 25.30
C GLU A 522 11.36 5.89 24.92
N CYS A 523 10.94 4.63 24.75
CA CYS A 523 9.56 4.25 24.44
C CYS A 523 8.58 4.64 25.56
N LYS A 524 9.00 4.54 26.82
CA LYS A 524 8.18 4.93 27.97
C LYS A 524 7.96 6.44 28.05
N HIS A 525 8.97 7.25 27.73
CA HIS A 525 8.90 8.72 27.83
C HIS A 525 8.40 9.41 26.54
N SER A 526 8.40 8.71 25.40
CA SER A 526 7.89 9.23 24.13
C SER A 526 6.43 8.84 23.91
N ASP A 527 5.51 9.67 24.42
CA ASP A 527 4.07 9.54 24.14
C ASP A 527 3.71 9.95 22.71
N SER A 528 4.59 10.70 22.04
CA SER A 528 4.37 11.21 20.68
C SER A 528 4.05 10.11 19.66
N PHE A 529 4.65 8.91 19.79
CA PHE A 529 4.28 7.77 18.94
C PHE A 529 2.84 7.31 19.18
N ARG A 530 2.44 7.12 20.44
CA ARG A 530 1.10 6.62 20.81
C ARG A 530 -0.01 7.60 20.43
N GLU A 531 0.30 8.89 20.43
CA GLU A 531 -0.60 9.99 20.06
C GLU A 531 -0.69 10.24 18.53
N MET A 532 0.13 9.57 17.72
CA MET A 532 0.06 9.69 16.27
C MET A 532 -1.35 9.37 15.77
N SER A 533 -1.84 10.14 14.80
CA SER A 533 -3.19 9.95 14.28
C SER A 533 -3.38 8.54 13.70
N ALA A 534 -2.38 8.01 13.00
CA ALA A 534 -2.44 6.63 12.49
C ALA A 534 -2.54 5.58 13.61
N VAL A 535 -1.88 5.78 14.75
CA VAL A 535 -1.94 4.84 15.88
C VAL A 535 -3.31 4.91 16.55
N THR A 536 -3.72 6.11 16.96
CA THR A 536 -5.01 6.34 17.64
C THR A 536 -6.23 5.98 16.80
N LYS A 537 -6.13 6.00 15.47
CA LYS A 537 -7.20 5.63 14.53
C LYS A 537 -7.09 4.20 13.99
N ASN A 538 -6.25 3.34 14.59
CA ASN A 538 -6.06 1.95 14.18
C ASN A 538 -5.65 1.82 12.70
N LYS A 539 -4.71 2.63 12.24
CA LYS A 539 -4.08 2.60 10.92
C LYS A 539 -2.55 2.62 11.05
N SER A 540 -2.03 2.00 12.09
CA SER A 540 -0.61 2.02 12.47
C SER A 540 0.36 1.72 11.31
N PRO A 541 0.09 0.75 10.40
CA PRO A 541 0.97 0.50 9.26
C PRO A 541 1.23 1.71 8.32
N LEU A 542 0.38 2.76 8.35
CA LEU A 542 0.67 4.01 7.63
C LEU A 542 2.01 4.64 8.06
N LEU A 543 2.37 4.55 9.34
CA LEU A 543 3.67 5.05 9.80
C LEU A 543 4.81 4.22 9.22
N LEU A 544 4.65 2.91 9.07
CA LEU A 544 5.65 2.03 8.47
C LEU A 544 5.80 2.29 6.96
N THR A 545 4.69 2.55 6.28
CA THR A 545 4.70 3.05 4.89
C THR A 545 5.44 4.40 4.81
N ALA A 546 5.20 5.33 5.72
CA ALA A 546 5.90 6.61 5.78
C ALA A 546 7.41 6.44 6.07
N CYS A 547 7.80 5.58 7.02
CA CYS A 547 9.20 5.23 7.27
C CYS A 547 9.90 4.72 6.02
N ARG A 548 9.25 3.82 5.26
CA ARG A 548 9.79 3.28 4.01
C ARG A 548 9.92 4.36 2.93
N TYR A 549 8.88 5.16 2.73
CA TYR A 549 8.78 6.15 1.66
C TYR A 549 9.69 7.36 1.89
N TYR A 550 9.65 7.96 3.09
CA TYR A 550 10.44 9.14 3.46
C TYR A 550 11.79 8.82 4.10
N ARG A 551 12.09 7.54 4.31
CA ARG A 551 13.34 7.04 4.90
C ARG A 551 13.56 7.46 6.36
N TYR A 552 12.51 7.42 7.18
CA TYR A 552 12.65 7.52 8.64
C TYR A 552 12.98 6.14 9.25
N PRO A 553 13.91 6.06 10.22
CA PRO A 553 14.12 4.84 11.02
C PRO A 553 12.80 4.35 11.62
N VAL A 554 12.62 3.03 11.70
CA VAL A 554 11.38 2.45 12.18
C VAL A 554 11.32 2.56 13.71
N PRO A 555 10.30 3.21 14.30
CA PRO A 555 10.25 3.37 15.76
C PRO A 555 10.26 2.03 16.50
N PHE A 556 11.11 1.90 17.53
CA PHE A 556 11.14 0.70 18.37
C PHE A 556 9.87 0.50 19.21
N HIS A 557 8.95 1.48 19.25
CA HIS A 557 7.62 1.31 19.81
C HIS A 557 6.86 0.11 19.23
N TYR A 558 7.13 -0.30 17.98
CA TYR A 558 6.52 -1.48 17.37
C TYR A 558 6.91 -2.82 18.02
N ILE A 559 7.99 -2.84 18.81
CA ILE A 559 8.47 -4.03 19.54
C ILE A 559 8.44 -3.81 21.06
N GLU A 560 7.72 -2.79 21.54
CA GLU A 560 7.67 -2.44 22.95
C GLU A 560 7.14 -3.57 23.83
N SER A 561 6.11 -4.31 23.38
CA SER A 561 5.59 -5.47 24.10
C SER A 561 6.66 -6.54 24.32
N TRP A 562 7.40 -6.87 23.27
CA TRP A 562 8.49 -7.85 23.35
C TRP A 562 9.63 -7.37 24.27
N LEU A 563 9.96 -6.08 24.22
CA LEU A 563 10.95 -5.48 25.12
C LEU A 563 10.53 -5.60 26.59
N ILE A 564 9.27 -5.32 26.90
CA ILE A 564 8.73 -5.42 28.27
C ILE A 564 8.78 -6.88 28.75
N ASP A 565 8.33 -7.83 27.93
CA ASP A 565 8.35 -9.26 28.27
C ASP A 565 9.77 -9.76 28.52
N PHE A 566 10.73 -9.30 27.70
CA PHE A 566 12.14 -9.64 27.86
C PHE A 566 12.71 -9.11 29.18
N LEU A 567 12.47 -7.84 29.50
CA LEU A 567 12.98 -7.21 30.73
C LEU A 567 12.33 -7.82 31.99
N GLN A 568 11.05 -8.18 31.93
CA GLN A 568 10.38 -8.88 33.02
C GLN A 568 10.94 -10.28 33.25
N ALA A 569 11.31 -11.00 32.18
CA ALA A 569 11.93 -12.32 32.28
C ALA A 569 13.35 -12.30 32.88
N GLN A 570 14.03 -11.14 32.91
CA GLN A 570 15.35 -10.98 33.50
C GLN A 570 15.34 -10.57 34.98
N GLN A 571 14.20 -10.17 35.56
CA GLN A 571 14.12 -9.86 36.98
C GLN A 571 14.12 -11.16 37.81
N PRO A 572 15.01 -11.30 38.81
CA PRO A 572 15.00 -12.48 39.68
C PRO A 572 13.68 -12.52 40.47
N LYS A 573 13.04 -13.69 40.49
CA LYS A 573 11.85 -13.98 41.31
C LYS A 573 12.13 -13.85 42.80
#